data_AF-A0A7J6WI72-F1
#
_entry.id   AF-A0A7J6WI72-F1
#
_cell.length_a   1.000
_cell.length_b   1.000
_cell.length_c   1.000
_cell.angle_alpha   90.00
_cell.angle_beta   90.00
_cell.angle_gamma   90.00
#
_symmetry.space_group_name_H-M   'P 1'
#
loop_
_entity.id
_entity.type
_entity.pdbx_description
1 polymer ?
#
loop_
_entity_poly.entity_id
_entity_poly.type
_entity_poly.pdbx_seq_one_letter_code
_entity_poly.pdbx_strand_id
1 'polypeptide(L)'
;MPAKGYNLQPPKLLDSYVSDEDDNWSVGQCHLFCFRRVLLKRNKILVLDEATAPIDSATDANLQRVIKKEFTDCTVITVAHWVPTVIDSDMVMVLSYGKLLEYDEPSKLMGTNSSFSKLVAEYWSSCGRSSVQNQEI
;
A
#
# COMPACT_ATOMS: atom_id res chain seq x y z
N MET A 1 11.22 -53.60 -17.54
CA MET A 1 11.31 -52.14 -17.74
C MET A 1 10.81 -51.45 -16.48
N PRO A 2 11.63 -50.67 -15.76
CA PRO A 2 11.17 -49.98 -14.55
C PRO A 2 10.45 -48.67 -14.92
N ALA A 3 9.36 -48.38 -14.20
CA ALA A 3 8.59 -47.15 -14.30
C ALA A 3 9.43 -45.97 -13.81
N LYS A 4 9.43 -44.87 -14.58
CA LYS A 4 10.03 -43.60 -14.17
C LYS A 4 9.25 -43.05 -12.98
N GLY A 5 9.84 -43.12 -11.79
CA GLY A 5 9.35 -42.42 -10.61
C GLY A 5 9.48 -40.92 -10.81
N TYR A 6 8.34 -40.23 -10.93
CA TYR A 6 8.30 -38.78 -10.77
C TYR A 6 8.64 -38.48 -9.31
N ASN A 7 9.82 -37.89 -9.07
CA ASN A 7 10.17 -37.31 -7.77
C ASN A 7 9.25 -36.10 -7.53
N LEU A 8 8.06 -36.35 -7.02
CA LEU A 8 7.19 -35.33 -6.43
C LEU A 8 7.81 -34.97 -5.07
N GLN A 9 8.79 -34.05 -5.08
CA GLN A 9 9.11 -33.35 -3.83
C GLN A 9 7.83 -32.62 -3.40
N PRO A 10 7.34 -32.83 -2.16
CA PRO A 10 6.18 -32.09 -1.68
C PRO A 10 6.51 -30.60 -1.79
N PRO A 11 5.54 -29.74 -2.17
CA PRO A 11 5.77 -28.30 -2.19
C PRO A 11 6.23 -27.90 -0.79
N LYS A 12 7.47 -27.42 -0.65
CA LYS A 12 7.94 -26.83 0.60
C LYS A 12 7.14 -25.55 0.79
N LEU A 13 6.09 -25.62 1.59
CA LEU A 13 5.14 -24.53 1.84
C LEU A 13 5.82 -23.49 2.75
N LEU A 14 5.63 -23.61 4.06
CA LEU A 14 6.18 -22.69 5.06
C LEU A 14 7.68 -22.90 5.31
N ASP A 15 8.21 -24.08 4.96
CA ASP A 15 9.63 -24.44 5.12
C ASP A 15 10.45 -24.16 3.85
N SER A 16 9.90 -23.36 2.91
CA SER A 16 10.65 -22.92 1.73
C SER A 16 11.81 -22.01 2.15
N TYR A 17 12.98 -22.27 1.58
CA TYR A 17 14.14 -21.43 1.80
C TYR A 17 13.99 -20.11 1.03
N VAL A 18 14.28 -19.00 1.69
CA VAL A 18 14.29 -17.66 1.08
C VAL A 18 15.75 -17.21 1.07
N SER A 19 16.27 -16.94 -0.14
CA SER A 19 17.64 -16.48 -0.40
C SER A 19 17.69 -14.97 -0.62
N ASP A 20 18.71 -14.31 -0.06
CA ASP A 20 18.95 -12.88 -0.27
C ASP A 20 19.61 -12.56 -1.63
N GLU A 21 20.28 -13.54 -2.25
CA GLU A 21 21.16 -13.32 -3.41
C GLU A 21 20.53 -13.67 -4.77
N ASP A 22 19.42 -14.42 -4.83
CA ASP A 22 18.75 -14.78 -6.08
C ASP A 22 17.21 -14.93 -5.91
N ASP A 23 16.48 -13.96 -6.47
CA ASP A 23 15.21 -13.98 -7.23
C ASP A 23 14.04 -14.93 -6.87
N ASN A 24 13.98 -15.50 -5.67
CA ASN A 24 12.83 -16.35 -5.32
C ASN A 24 11.55 -15.56 -5.06
N TRP A 25 11.66 -14.31 -4.57
CA TRP A 25 10.51 -13.45 -4.28
C TRP A 25 10.57 -12.16 -5.07
N SER A 26 9.42 -11.76 -5.62
CA SER A 26 9.26 -10.41 -6.14
C SER A 26 9.25 -9.38 -5.00
N VAL A 27 9.57 -8.12 -5.31
CA VAL A 27 9.48 -7.01 -4.35
C VAL A 27 8.10 -6.94 -3.69
N GLY A 28 7.03 -7.20 -4.45
CA GLY A 28 5.66 -7.25 -3.91
C GLY A 28 5.45 -8.40 -2.93
N GLN A 29 6.02 -9.58 -3.17
CA GLN A 29 5.95 -10.72 -2.25
C GLN A 29 6.72 -10.44 -0.95
N CYS A 30 7.91 -9.83 -1.04
CA CYS A 30 8.66 -9.37 0.13
C CYS A 30 7.84 -8.36 0.96
N HIS A 31 7.18 -7.39 0.31
CA HIS A 31 6.32 -6.44 0.98
C HIS A 31 5.13 -7.11 1.70
N LEU A 32 4.41 -7.99 1.02
CA LEU A 32 3.29 -8.72 1.60
C LEU A 32 3.71 -9.61 2.77
N PHE A 33 4.88 -10.25 2.67
CA PHE A 33 5.42 -11.05 3.77
C PHE A 33 5.77 -10.19 4.98
N CYS A 34 6.46 -9.07 4.78
CA CYS A 34 6.73 -8.10 5.83
C CYS A 34 5.43 -7.59 6.48
N PHE A 35 4.42 -7.26 5.68
CA PHE A 35 3.11 -6.85 6.17
C PHE A 35 2.44 -7.95 7.01
N ARG A 36 2.47 -9.22 6.56
CA ARG A 36 1.97 -10.37 7.34
C ARG A 36 2.69 -10.53 8.68
N ARG A 37 4.00 -10.31 8.75
CA ARG A 37 4.75 -10.34 10.01
C ARG A 37 4.26 -9.27 10.99
N VAL A 38 3.88 -8.10 10.49
CA VAL A 38 3.34 -7.00 11.29
C VAL A 38 1.93 -7.32 11.81
N LEU A 39 1.06 -7.88 10.96
CA LEU A 39 -0.27 -8.35 11.35
C LEU A 39 -0.22 -9.33 12.53
N LEU A 40 0.71 -10.29 12.49
CA LEU A 40 0.84 -11.31 13.54
C LEU A 40 1.30 -10.74 14.89
N LYS A 41 1.97 -9.58 14.90
CA LYS A 41 2.50 -8.98 16.13
C LYS A 41 1.47 -8.22 16.96
N ARG A 42 0.29 -7.91 16.41
CA ARG A 42 -0.78 -7.13 17.10
C ARG A 42 -0.24 -5.84 17.74
N ASN A 43 0.51 -5.06 16.96
CA ASN A 43 1.10 -3.81 17.43
C ASN A 43 0.00 -2.80 17.79
N LYS A 44 0.25 -1.97 18.81
CA LYS A 44 -0.63 -0.84 19.19
C LYS A 44 -0.46 0.39 18.29
N ILE A 45 0.69 0.50 17.64
CA ILE A 45 1.02 1.58 16.70
C ILE A 45 1.61 0.93 15.45
N LEU A 46 1.04 1.28 14.29
CA LEU A 46 1.47 0.83 12.98
C LEU A 46 1.90 2.05 12.17
N VAL A 47 3.14 2.04 11.66
CA VAL A 47 3.62 3.07 10.73
C VAL A 47 3.79 2.43 9.36
N LEU A 48 3.16 3.02 8.35
CA LEU A 48 3.21 2.60 6.96
C LEU A 48 3.90 3.71 6.17
N ASP A 49 5.14 3.46 5.76
CA ASP A 49 5.90 4.38 4.91
C ASP A 49 5.86 3.87 3.48
N GLU A 50 5.15 4.57 2.59
CA GLU A 50 5.02 4.21 1.17
C GLU A 50 4.59 2.75 0.89
N ALA A 51 3.92 2.09 1.84
CA ALA A 51 3.66 0.65 1.81
C ALA A 51 2.75 0.19 0.64
N THR A 52 2.15 1.13 -0.07
CA THR A 52 1.22 0.91 -1.19
C THR A 52 1.80 1.28 -2.55
N ALA A 53 3.03 1.82 -2.58
CA ALA A 53 3.61 2.56 -3.69
C ALA A 53 3.92 1.79 -5.00
N PRO A 54 4.00 0.45 -5.03
CA PRO A 54 4.13 -0.25 -6.32
C PRO A 54 3.09 -1.36 -6.53
N ILE A 55 1.99 -1.35 -5.78
CA ILE A 55 0.97 -2.40 -5.84
C ILE A 55 -0.13 -1.99 -6.83
N ASP A 56 -0.59 -2.92 -7.67
CA ASP A 56 -1.72 -2.66 -8.56
C ASP A 56 -2.96 -2.22 -7.76
N SER A 57 -3.81 -1.40 -8.37
CA SER A 57 -4.93 -0.76 -7.65
C SER A 57 -5.90 -1.75 -6.99
N ALA A 58 -6.04 -2.97 -7.51
CA ALA A 58 -6.88 -4.00 -6.92
C ALA A 58 -6.23 -4.61 -5.66
N THR A 59 -4.92 -4.88 -5.70
CA THR A 59 -4.18 -5.40 -4.55
C THR A 59 -4.05 -4.36 -3.44
N ASP A 60 -3.92 -3.07 -3.76
CA ASP A 60 -3.94 -2.02 -2.74
C ASP A 60 -5.29 -1.91 -2.04
N ALA A 61 -6.40 -1.91 -2.80
CA ALA A 61 -7.74 -1.88 -2.20
C ALA A 61 -7.96 -3.07 -1.25
N ASN A 62 -7.37 -4.22 -1.54
CA ASN A 62 -7.37 -5.37 -0.64
C ASN A 62 -6.50 -5.13 0.61
N LEU A 63 -5.31 -4.57 0.44
CA LEU A 63 -4.41 -4.21 1.55
C LEU A 63 -5.08 -3.21 2.50
N GLN A 64 -5.66 -2.14 1.97
CA GLN A 64 -6.41 -1.14 2.74
C GLN A 64 -7.55 -1.77 3.54
N ARG A 65 -8.30 -2.69 2.93
CA ARG A 65 -9.37 -3.43 3.63
C ARG A 65 -8.82 -4.27 4.78
N VAL A 66 -7.70 -4.96 4.57
CA VAL A 66 -7.06 -5.75 5.63
C VAL A 66 -6.56 -4.84 6.73
N ILE A 67 -5.94 -3.70 6.40
CA ILE A 67 -5.47 -2.74 7.39
C ILE A 67 -6.63 -2.25 8.27
N LYS A 68 -7.69 -1.74 7.65
CA LYS A 68 -8.89 -1.24 8.35
C LYS A 68 -9.54 -2.29 9.24
N LYS A 69 -9.52 -3.57 8.83
CA LYS A 69 -10.16 -4.66 9.58
C LYS A 69 -9.30 -5.15 10.74
N GLU A 70 -8.02 -5.41 10.50
CA GLU A 70 -7.14 -6.11 11.45
C GLU A 70 -6.48 -5.14 12.45
N PHE A 71 -6.47 -3.83 12.16
CA PHE A 71 -5.89 -2.78 13.00
C PHE A 71 -6.92 -1.81 13.58
N THR A 72 -8.17 -2.24 13.78
CA THR A 72 -9.24 -1.41 14.38
C THR A 72 -8.89 -0.84 15.75
N ASP A 73 -8.14 -1.59 16.58
CA ASP A 73 -7.71 -1.16 17.93
C ASP A 73 -6.27 -0.59 17.94
N CYS A 74 -5.73 -0.19 16.79
CA CYS A 74 -4.35 0.25 16.62
C CYS A 74 -4.30 1.66 16.02
N THR A 75 -3.34 2.48 16.46
CA THR A 75 -3.07 3.76 15.81
C THR A 75 -2.25 3.52 14.54
N VAL A 76 -2.86 3.80 13.38
CA VAL A 76 -2.20 3.68 12.08
C VAL A 76 -1.74 5.05 11.59
N ILE A 77 -0.45 5.19 11.33
CA ILE A 77 0.16 6.39 10.73
C ILE A 77 0.65 6.01 9.36
N THR A 78 0.10 6.63 8.32
CA THR A 78 0.45 6.33 6.93
C THR A 78 1.09 7.55 6.29
N VAL A 79 2.29 7.37 5.73
CA VAL A 79 2.92 8.32 4.81
C VAL A 79 2.58 7.86 3.40
N ALA A 80 1.76 8.64 2.71
CA ALA A 80 1.27 8.28 1.38
C ALA A 80 1.43 9.45 0.40
N HIS A 81 1.86 9.12 -0.81
CA HIS A 81 1.75 10.00 -1.98
C HIS A 81 0.47 9.72 -2.79
N TRP A 82 -0.25 8.63 -2.48
CA TRP A 82 -1.46 8.24 -3.19
C TRP A 82 -2.73 8.75 -2.48
N VAL A 83 -3.47 9.62 -3.17
CA VAL A 83 -4.59 10.39 -2.61
C VAL A 83 -5.78 9.57 -2.08
N PRO A 84 -6.25 8.47 -2.71
CA PRO A 84 -7.36 7.66 -2.20
C PRO A 84 -7.11 7.12 -0.80
N THR A 85 -5.89 6.69 -0.48
CA THR A 85 -5.51 6.24 0.88
C THR A 85 -5.65 7.36 1.91
N VAL A 86 -5.34 8.60 1.53
CA VAL A 86 -5.38 9.77 2.41
C VAL A 86 -6.82 10.26 2.65
N ILE A 87 -7.68 10.20 1.63
CA ILE A 87 -9.09 10.59 1.74
C ILE A 87 -9.86 9.71 2.73
N ASP A 88 -9.46 8.45 2.84
CA ASP A 88 -10.11 7.42 3.65
C ASP A 88 -9.61 7.36 5.11
N SER A 89 -8.76 8.31 5.52
CA SER A 89 -8.15 8.42 6.84
C SER A 89 -8.99 9.25 7.81
N ASP A 90 -8.90 8.96 9.11
CA ASP A 90 -9.63 9.72 10.15
C ASP A 90 -9.14 11.18 10.22
N MET A 91 -7.82 11.39 10.11
CA MET A 91 -7.15 12.69 10.14
C MET A 91 -6.07 12.74 9.06
N VAL A 92 -5.85 13.92 8.49
CA VAL A 92 -4.82 14.15 7.47
C VAL A 92 -3.87 15.23 7.93
N MET A 93 -2.57 14.96 7.81
CA MET A 93 -1.50 15.90 8.15
C MET A 93 -0.75 16.30 6.88
N VAL A 94 -0.83 17.57 6.48
CA VAL A 94 -0.07 18.10 5.34
C VAL A 94 1.21 18.74 5.84
N LEU A 95 2.35 18.23 5.36
CA LEU A 95 3.67 18.75 5.68
C LEU A 95 4.27 19.46 4.47
N SER A 96 4.98 20.56 4.71
CA SER A 96 5.79 21.24 3.69
C SER A 96 7.03 21.86 4.32
N TYR A 97 8.19 21.62 3.69
CA TYR A 97 9.50 22.09 4.19
C TYR A 97 9.75 21.78 5.67
N GLY A 98 9.34 20.59 6.13
CA GLY A 98 9.49 20.16 7.52
C GLY A 98 8.55 20.85 8.51
N LYS A 99 7.52 21.58 8.04
CA LYS A 99 6.53 22.26 8.87
C LYS A 99 5.14 21.69 8.63
N LEU A 100 4.34 21.67 9.69
CA LEU A 100 2.92 21.38 9.62
C LEU A 100 2.19 22.55 8.95
N LEU A 101 1.56 22.29 7.80
CA LEU A 101 0.71 23.27 7.12
C LEU A 101 -0.76 23.15 7.54
N GLU A 102 -1.30 21.92 7.50
CA GLU A 102 -2.71 21.65 7.73
C GLU A 102 -2.86 20.33 8.50
N TYR A 103 -3.82 20.28 9.42
CA TYR A 103 -4.16 19.08 10.17
C TYR A 103 -5.63 19.10 10.56
N ASP A 104 -6.45 18.26 9.92
CA ASP A 104 -7.86 18.07 10.27
C ASP A 104 -8.40 16.80 9.59
N GLU A 105 -9.69 16.53 9.79
CA GLU A 105 -10.45 15.54 9.02
C GLU A 105 -10.41 15.88 7.51
N PRO A 106 -10.32 14.89 6.60
CA PRO A 106 -10.25 15.14 5.16
C PRO A 106 -11.37 16.06 4.65
N SER A 107 -12.59 15.88 5.16
CA SER A 107 -13.77 16.66 4.76
C SER A 107 -13.62 18.17 5.03
N LYS A 108 -12.95 18.56 6.12
CA LYS A 108 -12.70 19.96 6.48
C LYS A 108 -11.54 20.54 5.70
N LEU A 109 -10.57 19.72 5.33
CA LEU A 109 -9.43 20.12 4.49
C LEU A 109 -9.82 20.27 3.01
N MET A 110 -11.04 19.96 2.59
CA MET A 110 -11.51 20.15 1.20
C MET A 110 -12.01 21.58 0.88
N GLY A 111 -11.71 22.56 1.74
CA GLY A 111 -12.12 23.95 1.56
C GLY A 111 -11.37 24.72 0.45
N THR A 112 -11.81 25.96 0.20
CA THR A 112 -11.18 26.89 -0.75
C THR A 112 -9.79 27.31 -0.25
N ASN A 113 -8.77 27.25 -1.12
CA ASN A 113 -7.36 27.55 -0.84
C ASN A 113 -6.60 26.55 0.06
N SER A 114 -7.19 25.40 0.39
CA SER A 114 -6.47 24.33 1.08
C SER A 114 -5.32 23.74 0.23
N SER A 115 -4.24 23.37 0.90
CA SER A 115 -3.09 22.68 0.31
C SER A 115 -3.43 21.23 0.04
N PHE A 116 -4.19 20.60 0.95
CA PHE A 116 -4.74 19.26 0.72
C PHE A 116 -5.65 19.22 -0.52
N SER A 117 -6.58 20.19 -0.67
CA SER A 117 -7.50 20.20 -1.81
C SER A 117 -6.79 20.38 -3.16
N LYS A 118 -5.68 21.11 -3.19
CA LYS A 118 -4.80 21.21 -4.38
C LYS A 118 -4.13 19.87 -4.72
N LEU A 119 -3.56 19.17 -3.74
CA LEU A 119 -2.96 17.84 -3.94
C LEU A 119 -3.98 16.84 -4.48
N VAL A 120 -5.20 16.87 -3.94
CA VAL A 120 -6.31 16.03 -4.42
C VAL A 120 -6.65 16.38 -5.87
N ALA A 121 -6.81 17.66 -6.20
CA ALA A 121 -7.13 18.11 -7.56
C ALA A 121 -6.06 17.74 -8.59
N GLU A 122 -4.77 17.87 -8.23
CA GLU A 122 -3.64 17.47 -9.08
C GLU A 122 -3.63 15.97 -9.35
N TYR A 123 -3.89 15.15 -8.32
CA TYR A 123 -3.98 13.69 -8.47
C TYR A 123 -5.07 13.29 -9.47
N TRP A 124 -6.29 13.80 -9.32
CA TRP A 124 -7.40 13.50 -10.25
C TRP A 124 -7.10 13.98 -11.68
N SER A 125 -6.43 15.12 -11.82
CA SER A 125 -6.02 15.66 -13.12
C SER A 125 -4.98 14.77 -13.81
N SER A 126 -4.11 14.11 -13.04
CA SER A 126 -3.12 13.16 -13.56
C SER A 126 -3.77 11.85 -14.01
N CYS A 127 -4.70 11.29 -13.23
CA CYS A 127 -5.42 10.07 -13.61
C CYS A 127 -6.33 10.26 -14.83
N GLY A 128 -6.88 11.47 -15.05
CA GLY A 128 -7.68 11.78 -16.23
C GLY A 128 -6.89 11.84 -17.55
N ARG A 129 -5.56 11.89 -17.51
CA ARG A 129 -4.70 11.88 -18.72
C ARG A 129 -4.34 10.47 -19.19
N SER A 130 -4.34 9.48 -18.29
CA SER A 130 -3.95 8.10 -18.62
C SER A 130 -4.98 7.34 -19.48
N SER A 131 -6.17 7.91 -19.74
CA SER A 131 -7.23 7.29 -20.54
C SER A 131 -7.28 7.74 -22.01
N VAL A 132 -6.40 8.65 -22.48
CA VAL A 132 -6.45 9.20 -23.86
C VAL A 132 -5.24 8.81 -24.74
N GLN A 133 -4.25 8.07 -24.22
CA GLN A 133 -3.11 7.59 -25.03
C GLN A 133 -3.06 6.06 -25.05
N ASN A 134 -4.02 5.43 -25.74
CA ASN A 134 -3.91 4.06 -26.27
C ASN A 134 -4.95 3.81 -27.37
N GLN A 135 -5.08 4.74 -28.31
CA GLN A 135 -5.70 4.53 -29.62
C GLN A 135 -4.89 5.28 -30.68
N GLU A 136 -3.72 4.77 -31.00
CA GLU A 136 -3.06 4.90 -32.31
C GLU A 136 -1.79 4.03 -32.29
N ILE A 137 -1.93 2.81 -32.82
CA ILE A 137 -1.08 2.09 -33.79
C ILE A 137 -1.76 0.74 -34.04
#